data_AF-A0AAP2DUN3-F1
#
_entry.id   AF-A0AAP2DUN3-F1
#
_cell.length_a   1.000
_cell.length_b   1.000
_cell.length_c   1.000
_cell.angle_alpha   90.00
_cell.angle_beta   90.00
_cell.angle_gamma   90.00
#
_symmetry.space_group_name_H-M   'P 1'
#
loop_
_entity.id
_entity.type
_entity.pdbx_description
1 polymer ?
#
loop_
_entity_poly.entity_id
_entity_poly.type
_entity_poly.pdbx_seq_one_letter_code
_entity_poly.pdbx_strand_id
1 'polypeptide(L)'
;MAYIEPAPLKDKENPFEAMMSRFHVAAQILGLEDEIYNVLKNPARQVIVSLPVTMDDGSIRVFEGYRVIHSTILGPSKGGIRFDPHVNLDEVKALAAWMTWKCAVVDIPYGGAKGGVTCNPREMSAGEIERLMRAYTQTMADVFGPDKDIPAPDMGTGPREMAWLMDQYSRSVSYPHL
;
A
#
# COMPACT_ATOMS: atom_id res chain seq x y z
N MET A 1 -24.70 13.98 20.00
CA MET A 1 -25.14 13.55 18.65
C MET A 1 -24.42 12.26 18.33
N ALA A 2 -25.15 11.19 18.00
CA ALA A 2 -24.53 9.99 17.44
C ALA A 2 -24.00 10.34 16.04
N TYR A 3 -22.79 9.91 15.70
CA TYR A 3 -22.28 10.00 14.33
C TYR A 3 -23.21 9.20 13.41
N ILE A 4 -23.78 9.87 12.41
CA ILE A 4 -24.57 9.22 11.36
C ILE A 4 -23.66 9.10 10.15
N GLU A 5 -23.39 7.86 9.73
CA GLU A 5 -22.57 7.57 8.55
C GLU A 5 -23.20 8.19 7.30
N PRO A 6 -22.54 9.15 6.63
CA PRO A 6 -23.13 9.90 5.51
C PRO A 6 -23.25 9.07 4.22
N ALA A 7 -22.48 7.97 4.10
CA ALA A 7 -22.57 7.03 2.99
C ALA A 7 -22.76 5.60 3.53
N PRO A 8 -24.00 5.08 3.59
CA PRO A 8 -24.24 3.71 4.04
C PRO A 8 -23.55 2.72 3.09
N LEU A 9 -22.88 1.71 3.66
CA LEU A 9 -22.17 0.67 2.92
C LEU A 9 -23.14 -0.07 2.00
N LYS A 10 -22.97 0.06 0.67
CA LYS A 10 -23.76 -0.70 -0.32
C LYS A 10 -23.32 -2.15 -0.40
N ASP A 11 -22.02 -2.40 -0.23
CA ASP A 11 -21.42 -3.72 -0.14
C ASP A 11 -20.45 -3.72 1.06
N LYS A 12 -20.64 -4.65 1.99
CA LYS A 12 -19.76 -4.79 3.16
C LYS A 12 -18.53 -5.64 2.84
N GLU A 13 -18.54 -6.37 1.72
CA GLU A 13 -17.51 -7.34 1.37
C GLU A 13 -16.37 -6.73 0.55
N ASN A 14 -16.63 -5.68 -0.25
CA ASN A 14 -15.59 -4.99 -1.03
C ASN A 14 -15.16 -3.66 -0.38
N PRO A 15 -13.94 -3.56 0.19
CA PRO A 15 -13.45 -2.33 0.81
C PRO A 15 -13.30 -1.16 -0.16
N PHE A 16 -13.03 -1.42 -1.43
CA PHE A 16 -12.85 -0.37 -2.45
C PHE A 16 -14.17 0.31 -2.77
N GLU A 17 -15.23 -0.47 -3.00
CA GLU A 17 -16.59 0.08 -3.23
C GLU A 17 -17.10 0.87 -2.02
N ALA A 18 -16.82 0.38 -0.80
CA ALA A 18 -17.13 1.09 0.44
C ALA A 18 -16.38 2.43 0.58
N MET A 19 -15.14 2.51 0.12
CA MET A 19 -14.37 3.75 0.07
C MET A 19 -14.92 4.70 -1.01
N MET A 20 -15.22 4.15 -2.19
CA MET A 20 -15.74 4.88 -3.33
C MET A 20 -17.10 5.52 -3.07
N SER A 21 -18.00 4.85 -2.34
CA SER A 21 -19.30 5.42 -1.97
C SER A 21 -19.16 6.67 -1.10
N ARG A 22 -18.20 6.67 -0.17
CA ARG A 22 -17.89 7.83 0.68
C ARG A 22 -17.26 8.96 -0.11
N PHE A 23 -16.32 8.64 -1.01
CA PHE A 23 -15.72 9.63 -1.87
C PHE A 23 -16.75 10.28 -2.80
N HIS A 24 -17.70 9.51 -3.35
CA HIS A 24 -18.77 10.04 -4.20
C HIS A 24 -19.65 11.06 -3.46
N VAL A 25 -20.06 10.77 -2.23
CA VAL A 25 -20.83 11.72 -1.41
C VAL A 25 -20.03 13.01 -1.14
N ALA A 26 -18.74 12.88 -0.79
CA ALA A 26 -17.89 14.05 -0.59
C ALA A 26 -17.73 14.89 -1.87
N ALA A 27 -17.56 14.25 -3.03
CA ALA A 27 -17.46 14.91 -4.32
C ALA A 27 -18.73 15.70 -4.67
N GLN A 28 -19.91 15.15 -4.37
CA GLN A 28 -21.19 15.84 -4.57
C GLN A 28 -21.33 17.06 -3.66
N ILE A 29 -20.95 16.95 -2.38
CA ILE A 29 -20.99 18.07 -1.44
C ILE A 29 -20.07 19.21 -1.89
N LEU A 30 -18.90 18.87 -2.43
CA LEU A 30 -17.93 19.85 -2.94
C LEU A 30 -18.28 20.40 -4.33
N GLY A 31 -19.24 19.79 -5.03
CA GLY A 31 -19.56 20.14 -6.42
C GLY A 31 -18.39 19.91 -7.37
N LEU A 32 -17.63 18.81 -7.18
CA LEU A 32 -16.49 18.49 -8.04
C LEU A 32 -16.95 18.25 -9.48
N GLU A 33 -16.19 18.81 -10.43
CA GLU A 33 -16.34 18.52 -11.87
C GLU A 33 -16.11 17.04 -12.16
N ASP A 34 -16.81 16.50 -13.16
CA ASP A 34 -16.77 15.09 -13.50
C ASP A 34 -15.36 14.64 -13.91
N GLU A 35 -14.62 15.51 -14.59
CA GLU A 35 -13.23 15.30 -15.00
C GLU A 35 -12.34 15.08 -13.77
N ILE A 36 -12.47 15.92 -12.74
CA ILE A 36 -11.69 15.81 -11.50
C ILE A 36 -12.10 14.55 -10.75
N TYR A 37 -13.40 14.28 -10.64
CA TYR A 37 -13.90 13.06 -10.02
C TYR A 37 -13.36 11.80 -10.70
N ASN A 38 -13.32 11.78 -12.03
CA ASN A 38 -12.83 10.66 -12.82
C ASN A 38 -11.33 10.41 -12.65
N VAL A 39 -10.54 11.45 -12.41
CA VAL A 39 -9.12 11.32 -12.05
C VAL A 39 -8.99 10.78 -10.63
N LEU A 40 -9.66 11.40 -9.67
CA LEU A 40 -9.49 11.12 -8.23
C LEU A 40 -10.07 9.78 -7.78
N LYS A 41 -10.99 9.18 -8.53
CA LYS A 41 -11.56 7.85 -8.22
C LYS A 41 -10.64 6.68 -8.56
N ASN A 42 -9.60 6.91 -9.36
CA ASN A 42 -8.73 5.85 -9.87
C ASN A 42 -7.32 5.95 -9.28
N PRO A 43 -6.70 4.82 -8.89
CA PRO A 43 -5.31 4.86 -8.45
C PRO A 43 -4.37 5.13 -9.64
N ALA A 44 -3.36 5.98 -9.42
CA ALA A 44 -2.37 6.35 -10.42
C ALA A 44 -1.48 5.17 -10.87
N ARG A 45 -1.14 4.23 -9.98
CA ARG A 45 -0.32 3.05 -10.30
C ARG A 45 -0.68 1.87 -9.40
N GLN A 46 -0.72 0.68 -9.98
CA GLN A 46 -0.92 -0.58 -9.26
C GLN A 46 0.17 -1.55 -9.70
N VAL A 47 0.86 -2.15 -8.74
CA VAL A 47 1.94 -3.12 -8.99
C VAL A 47 1.59 -4.41 -8.24
N ILE A 48 1.58 -5.53 -8.96
CA ILE A 48 1.36 -6.88 -8.43
C ILE A 48 2.62 -7.68 -8.73
N VAL A 49 3.15 -8.38 -7.72
CA VAL A 49 4.41 -9.12 -7.82
C VAL A 49 4.28 -10.52 -7.24
N SER A 50 5.02 -11.46 -7.82
CA SER A 50 5.20 -12.80 -7.26
C SER A 50 6.56 -12.90 -6.57
N LEU A 51 6.56 -13.39 -5.33
CA LEU A 51 7.71 -13.35 -4.43
C LEU A 51 8.12 -14.78 -4.06
N PRO A 52 9.03 -15.41 -4.83
CA PRO A 52 9.59 -16.70 -4.45
C PRO A 52 10.52 -16.53 -3.23
N VAL A 53 10.24 -17.28 -2.17
CA VAL A 53 11.01 -17.27 -0.92
C VAL A 53 11.36 -18.70 -0.54
N THR A 54 12.64 -18.93 -0.25
CA THR A 54 13.11 -20.18 0.36
C THR A 54 12.71 -20.20 1.84
N MET A 55 11.96 -21.21 2.24
CA MET A 55 11.51 -21.46 3.61
C MET A 55 12.63 -22.11 4.43
N ASP A 56 12.49 -22.15 5.76
CA ASP A 56 13.52 -22.73 6.63
C ASP A 56 13.71 -24.24 6.44
N ASP A 57 12.68 -24.94 5.92
CA ASP A 57 12.76 -26.36 5.55
C ASP A 57 13.41 -26.61 4.17
N GLY A 58 13.84 -25.54 3.48
CA GLY A 58 14.45 -25.58 2.15
C GLY A 58 13.45 -25.61 0.99
N SER A 59 12.14 -25.69 1.24
CA SER A 59 11.12 -25.56 0.20
C SER A 59 11.06 -24.12 -0.34
N ILE A 60 10.51 -23.95 -1.54
CA ILE A 60 10.24 -22.62 -2.10
C ILE A 60 8.73 -22.38 -2.07
N ARG A 61 8.32 -21.27 -1.45
CA ARG A 61 6.94 -20.77 -1.50
C ARG A 61 6.89 -19.46 -2.27
N VAL A 62 5.84 -19.27 -3.07
CA VAL A 62 5.60 -18.03 -3.81
C VAL A 62 4.48 -17.27 -3.13
N PHE A 63 4.75 -16.02 -2.75
CA PHE A 63 3.78 -15.12 -2.15
C PHE A 63 3.35 -14.05 -3.16
N GLU A 64 2.10 -13.60 -3.08
CA GLU A 64 1.62 -12.46 -3.88
C GLU A 64 1.78 -11.17 -3.08
N GLY A 65 2.36 -10.15 -3.73
CA GLY A 65 2.56 -8.82 -3.16
C GLY A 65 1.93 -7.73 -4.01
N TYR A 66 1.55 -6.65 -3.37
CA TYR A 66 0.87 -5.50 -3.97
C TYR A 66 1.51 -4.20 -3.51
N ARG A 67 1.65 -3.23 -4.43
CA ARG A 67 1.85 -1.82 -4.11
C ARG A 67 0.92 -0.97 -4.96
N VAL A 68 0.01 -0.26 -4.31
CA VAL A 68 -0.90 0.68 -4.96
C VAL A 68 -0.52 2.09 -4.58
N ILE A 69 -0.28 2.92 -5.59
CA ILE A 69 -0.14 4.37 -5.46
C ILE A 69 -1.45 4.97 -5.96
N HIS A 70 -2.22 5.55 -5.05
CA HIS A 70 -3.49 6.16 -5.39
C HIS A 70 -3.28 7.53 -6.04
N SER A 71 -2.47 8.39 -5.42
CA SER A 71 -2.19 9.73 -5.92
C SER A 71 -0.78 10.17 -5.53
N THR A 72 -0.19 11.04 -6.35
CA THR A 72 1.07 11.76 -6.09
C THR A 72 0.92 13.27 -6.32
N ILE A 73 -0.32 13.77 -6.40
CA ILE A 73 -0.60 15.18 -6.78
C ILE A 73 0.00 16.17 -5.79
N LEU A 74 -0.10 15.88 -4.49
CA LEU A 74 0.40 16.75 -3.42
C LEU A 74 1.89 16.50 -3.07
N GLY A 75 2.53 15.51 -3.69
CA GLY A 75 3.88 15.08 -3.36
C GLY A 75 4.07 13.56 -3.49
N PRO A 76 5.21 13.02 -3.04
CA PRO A 76 5.48 11.59 -3.11
C PRO A 76 4.43 10.80 -2.34
N SER A 77 4.17 9.56 -2.75
CA SER A 77 3.14 8.74 -2.11
C SER A 77 3.62 8.15 -0.79
N LYS A 78 2.75 8.13 0.22
CA LYS A 78 3.03 7.57 1.53
C LYS A 78 2.06 6.45 1.88
N GLY A 79 2.57 5.30 2.31
CA GLY A 79 1.72 4.15 2.59
C GLY A 79 2.38 3.01 3.37
N GLY A 80 1.66 2.45 4.34
CA GLY A 80 2.10 1.26 5.06
C GLY A 80 2.17 -0.02 4.20
N ILE A 81 2.92 -1.02 4.64
CA ILE A 81 2.97 -2.38 4.06
C ILE A 81 2.34 -3.37 5.05
N ARG A 82 1.32 -4.09 4.62
CA ARG A 82 0.59 -5.07 5.45
C ARG A 82 1.01 -6.51 5.15
N PHE A 83 1.28 -7.30 6.17
CA PHE A 83 1.41 -8.76 6.06
C PHE A 83 0.20 -9.41 6.74
N ASP A 84 -0.70 -9.97 5.95
CA ASP A 84 -1.91 -10.63 6.44
C ASP A 84 -2.38 -11.70 5.42
N PRO A 85 -2.93 -12.85 5.87
CA PRO A 85 -3.36 -13.93 4.97
C PRO A 85 -4.52 -13.56 4.03
N HIS A 86 -5.24 -12.48 4.30
CA HIS A 86 -6.43 -12.06 3.54
C HIS A 86 -6.21 -10.78 2.71
N VAL A 87 -4.97 -10.25 2.68
CA VAL A 87 -4.64 -9.11 1.81
C VAL A 87 -5.01 -9.45 0.37
N ASN A 88 -5.75 -8.53 -0.25
CA ASN A 88 -6.09 -8.57 -1.66
C ASN A 88 -6.00 -7.17 -2.28
N LEU A 89 -6.02 -7.10 -3.61
CA LEU A 89 -5.84 -5.84 -4.34
C LEU A 89 -6.88 -4.76 -3.99
N ASP A 90 -8.16 -5.12 -3.86
CA ASP A 90 -9.23 -4.13 -3.60
C ASP A 90 -9.09 -3.50 -2.21
N GLU A 91 -8.73 -4.29 -1.21
CA GLU A 91 -8.38 -3.77 0.11
C GLU A 91 -7.20 -2.78 0.04
N VAL A 92 -6.14 -3.13 -0.68
CA VAL A 92 -4.95 -2.27 -0.81
C VAL A 92 -5.28 -0.98 -1.55
N LYS A 93 -6.13 -1.03 -2.60
CA LYS A 93 -6.62 0.17 -3.32
C LYS A 93 -7.42 1.08 -2.40
N ALA A 94 -8.35 0.51 -1.62
CA ALA A 94 -9.16 1.28 -0.67
C ALA A 94 -8.29 2.01 0.35
N LEU A 95 -7.31 1.31 0.94
CA LEU A 95 -6.41 1.88 1.93
C LEU A 95 -5.46 2.92 1.34
N ALA A 96 -5.01 2.76 0.09
CA ALA A 96 -4.20 3.76 -0.61
C ALA A 96 -4.98 5.06 -0.87
N ALA A 97 -6.26 4.95 -1.24
CA ALA A 97 -7.15 6.10 -1.36
C ALA A 97 -7.37 6.79 -0.02
N TRP A 98 -7.63 6.03 1.05
CA TRP A 98 -7.73 6.60 2.40
C TRP A 98 -6.46 7.33 2.84
N MET A 99 -5.28 6.85 2.47
CA MET A 99 -4.03 7.57 2.73
C MET A 99 -3.96 8.89 1.96
N THR A 100 -4.46 8.95 0.73
CA THR A 100 -4.53 10.20 -0.05
C THR A 100 -5.40 11.22 0.67
N TRP A 101 -6.62 10.82 1.04
CA TRP A 101 -7.56 11.71 1.71
C TRP A 101 -7.07 12.15 3.08
N LYS A 102 -6.49 11.23 3.85
CA LYS A 102 -5.91 11.54 5.15
C LYS A 102 -4.82 12.60 5.01
N CYS A 103 -3.84 12.39 4.13
CA CYS A 103 -2.74 13.33 3.94
C CYS A 103 -3.23 14.71 3.47
N ALA A 104 -4.19 14.76 2.54
CA ALA A 104 -4.79 16.00 2.07
C ALA A 104 -5.55 16.76 3.19
N VAL A 105 -6.35 16.05 3.99
CA VAL A 105 -7.15 16.67 5.06
C VAL A 105 -6.29 17.25 6.19
N VAL A 106 -5.15 16.62 6.50
CA VAL A 106 -4.23 17.13 7.53
C VAL A 106 -3.07 17.96 6.98
N ASP A 107 -3.17 18.38 5.71
CA ASP A 107 -2.22 19.27 5.03
C ASP A 107 -0.76 18.79 5.09
N ILE A 108 -0.55 17.49 4.85
CA ILE A 108 0.79 16.90 4.71
C ILE A 108 1.11 16.77 3.21
N PRO A 109 2.31 17.18 2.74
CA PRO A 109 2.69 17.19 1.32
C PRO A 109 3.03 15.78 0.80
N TYR A 110 2.09 14.86 0.97
CA TYR A 110 2.17 13.49 0.48
C TYR A 110 0.90 13.12 -0.27
N GLY A 111 1.08 12.33 -1.31
CA GLY A 111 0.02 11.51 -1.88
C GLY A 111 -0.28 10.28 -1.01
N GLY A 112 -1.12 9.38 -1.51
CA GLY A 112 -1.48 8.16 -0.80
C GLY A 112 -1.02 6.90 -1.52
N ALA A 113 -0.48 5.97 -0.75
CA ALA A 113 -0.17 4.63 -1.19
C ALA A 113 -0.55 3.60 -0.12
N LYS A 114 -0.54 2.33 -0.52
CA LYS A 114 -0.56 1.19 0.38
C LYS A 114 0.11 0.01 -0.29
N GLY A 115 0.83 -0.80 0.48
CA GLY A 115 1.28 -2.10 0.03
C GLY A 115 0.76 -3.22 0.92
N GLY A 116 0.87 -4.44 0.43
CA GLY A 116 0.63 -5.62 1.24
C GLY A 116 1.13 -6.89 0.58
N VAL A 117 1.30 -7.93 1.38
CA VAL A 117 1.70 -9.26 0.94
C VAL A 117 0.79 -10.28 1.59
N THR A 118 0.25 -11.19 0.78
CA THR A 118 -0.67 -12.24 1.23
C THR A 118 0.13 -13.35 1.91
N CYS A 119 0.37 -13.22 3.21
CA CYS A 119 1.12 -14.18 4.02
C CYS A 119 0.61 -14.19 5.47
N ASN A 120 0.81 -15.32 6.18
CA ASN A 120 0.56 -15.37 7.62
C ASN A 120 1.88 -15.22 8.40
N PRO A 121 2.23 -14.01 8.89
CA PRO A 121 3.49 -13.78 9.59
C PRO A 121 3.59 -14.53 10.92
N ARG A 122 2.48 -15.06 11.46
CA ARG A 122 2.49 -15.86 12.69
C ARG A 122 2.97 -17.30 12.48
N GLU A 123 2.92 -17.77 11.25
CA GLU A 123 3.35 -19.11 10.84
C GLU A 123 4.75 -19.11 10.21
N MET A 124 5.39 -17.94 10.13
CA MET A 124 6.68 -17.78 9.50
C MET A 124 7.75 -17.45 10.55
N SER A 125 8.96 -17.96 10.33
CA SER A 125 10.09 -17.59 11.15
C SER A 125 10.54 -16.15 10.86
N ALA A 126 11.32 -15.56 11.76
CA ALA A 126 11.90 -14.23 11.53
C ALA A 126 12.78 -14.20 10.26
N GLY A 127 13.50 -15.29 9.96
CA GLY A 127 14.33 -15.39 8.76
C GLY A 127 13.51 -15.47 7.48
N GLU A 128 12.38 -16.17 7.51
CA GLU A 128 11.45 -16.23 6.37
C GLU A 128 10.80 -14.87 6.10
N ILE A 129 10.39 -14.15 7.15
CA ILE A 129 9.84 -12.80 7.05
C ILE A 129 10.90 -11.83 6.50
N GLU A 130 12.15 -11.93 6.94
CA GLU A 130 13.24 -11.11 6.40
C GLU A 130 13.43 -11.36 4.90
N ARG A 131 13.52 -12.62 4.48
CA ARG A 131 13.67 -12.99 3.06
C ARG A 131 12.48 -12.49 2.23
N LEU A 132 11.26 -12.60 2.75
CA LEU A 132 10.06 -12.07 2.11
C LEU A 132 10.09 -10.55 1.96
N MET A 133 10.42 -9.83 3.03
CA MET A 133 10.53 -8.35 3.01
C MET A 133 11.62 -7.89 2.03
N ARG A 134 12.75 -8.58 1.97
CA ARG A 134 13.83 -8.28 1.01
C ARG A 134 13.41 -8.56 -0.42
N ALA A 135 12.78 -9.69 -0.69
CA ALA A 135 12.25 -10.02 -2.02
C ALA A 135 11.24 -8.97 -2.49
N TYR A 136 10.28 -8.60 -1.62
CA TYR A 136 9.31 -7.56 -1.91
C TYR A 136 9.99 -6.20 -2.20
N THR A 137 10.94 -5.79 -1.36
CA THR A 137 11.67 -4.53 -1.57
C THR A 137 12.43 -4.50 -2.89
N GLN A 138 13.08 -5.61 -3.24
CA GLN A 138 13.82 -5.72 -4.50
C GLN A 138 12.89 -5.56 -5.72
N THR A 139 11.69 -6.15 -5.68
CA THR A 139 10.71 -6.00 -6.77
C THR A 139 10.12 -4.59 -6.87
N MET A 140 10.28 -3.78 -5.83
CA MET A 140 9.76 -2.41 -5.76
C MET A 140 10.86 -1.35 -5.92
N ALA A 141 12.07 -1.72 -6.35
CA ALA A 141 13.21 -0.82 -6.43
C ALA A 141 13.00 0.36 -7.40
N ASP A 142 12.20 0.19 -8.46
CA ASP A 142 11.82 1.25 -9.41
C ASP A 142 10.62 2.09 -8.94
N VAL A 143 9.90 1.60 -7.93
CA VAL A 143 8.71 2.24 -7.33
C VAL A 143 9.12 3.10 -6.13
N PHE A 144 9.92 2.52 -5.22
CA PHE A 144 10.32 3.16 -3.98
C PHE A 144 11.35 4.25 -4.21
N GLY A 145 11.28 5.28 -3.37
CA GLY A 145 12.24 6.37 -3.34
C GLY A 145 11.85 7.46 -2.36
N PRO A 146 12.83 8.15 -1.75
CA PRO A 146 12.56 9.22 -0.79
C PRO A 146 11.76 10.38 -1.39
N ASP A 147 11.83 10.55 -2.71
CA ASP A 147 11.15 11.56 -3.52
C ASP A 147 10.05 10.97 -4.41
N LYS A 148 9.73 9.67 -4.26
CA LYS A 148 8.75 8.94 -5.09
C LYS A 148 7.64 8.29 -4.26
N ASP A 149 7.99 7.22 -3.56
CA ASP A 149 7.07 6.44 -2.74
C ASP A 149 7.80 5.95 -1.49
N ILE A 150 7.22 6.26 -0.33
CA ILE A 150 7.85 6.07 0.98
C ILE A 150 7.00 5.09 1.79
N PRO A 151 7.43 3.83 1.93
CA PRO A 151 6.74 2.83 2.74
C PRO A 151 6.70 3.15 4.23
N ALA A 152 5.85 2.44 4.98
CA ALA A 152 5.76 2.50 6.44
C ALA A 152 5.32 1.13 7.01
N PRO A 153 5.36 0.96 8.35
CA PRO A 153 4.70 -0.16 9.00
C PRO A 153 3.18 -0.16 8.81
N ASP A 154 2.58 -1.34 8.90
CA ASP A 154 1.14 -1.56 9.06
C ASP A 154 0.90 -2.89 9.80
N MET A 155 -0.29 -3.50 9.70
CA MET A 155 -0.54 -4.79 10.34
C MET A 155 0.44 -5.85 9.84
N GLY A 156 1.06 -6.58 10.76
CA GLY A 156 2.04 -7.62 10.44
C GLY A 156 3.45 -7.11 10.10
N THR A 157 3.68 -5.80 10.10
CA THR A 157 5.02 -5.21 9.91
C THR A 157 5.33 -4.14 10.96
N GLY A 158 6.60 -3.96 11.29
CA GLY A 158 7.05 -3.03 12.33
C GLY A 158 8.42 -2.43 12.02
N PRO A 159 9.09 -1.86 13.05
CA PRO A 159 10.42 -1.27 12.89
C PRO A 159 11.46 -2.23 12.33
N ARG A 160 11.38 -3.52 12.68
CA ARG A 160 12.28 -4.57 12.19
C ARG A 160 12.16 -4.75 10.67
N GLU A 161 10.94 -4.89 10.17
CA GLU A 161 10.69 -5.05 8.73
C GLU A 161 11.09 -3.79 7.95
N MET A 162 10.88 -2.60 8.53
CA MET A 162 11.34 -1.35 7.92
C MET A 162 12.86 -1.22 7.89
N ALA A 163 13.57 -1.77 8.88
CA ALA A 163 15.03 -1.81 8.88
C ALA A 163 15.56 -2.69 7.74
N TRP A 164 14.95 -3.87 7.53
CA TRP A 164 15.29 -4.74 6.39
C TRP A 164 14.95 -4.12 5.04
N LEU A 165 13.80 -3.43 4.95
CA LEU A 165 13.42 -2.67 3.75
C LEU A 165 14.48 -1.63 3.42
N MET A 166 14.87 -0.81 4.40
CA MET A 166 15.86 0.24 4.19
C MET A 166 17.24 -0.32 3.81
N ASP A 167 17.71 -1.38 4.47
CA ASP A 167 18.97 -2.06 4.12
C ASP A 167 18.91 -2.63 2.70
N GLN A 168 17.82 -3.31 2.33
CA GLN A 168 17.66 -3.87 0.99
C GLN A 168 17.58 -2.78 -0.08
N TYR A 169 16.75 -1.76 0.10
CA TYR A 169 16.61 -0.64 -0.83
C TYR A 169 17.95 0.07 -1.06
N SER A 170 18.71 0.31 0.02
CA SER A 170 20.03 0.93 -0.07
C SER A 170 20.99 0.10 -0.92
N ARG A 171 20.99 -1.24 -0.76
CA ARG A 171 21.81 -2.13 -1.60
C ARG A 171 21.38 -2.11 -3.07
N SER A 172 20.08 -2.07 -3.34
CA SER A 172 19.54 -2.06 -4.70
C SER A 172 19.85 -0.76 -5.44
N VAL A 173 19.90 0.38 -4.73
CA VAL A 173 20.15 1.70 -5.31
C VAL A 173 21.64 2.06 -5.38
N SER A 174 22.47 1.57 -4.45
CA SER A 174 23.90 1.91 -4.36
C SER A 174 24.83 1.22 -5.38
N TYR A 175 24.33 0.70 -6.51
CA TYR A 175 25.19 0.24 -7.62
C TYR A 175 24.57 0.46 -9.01
N PRO A 176 24.93 1.55 -9.71
CA PRO A 176 25.57 1.47 -11.02
C PRO A 176 27.08 1.29 -10.78
N HIS A 177 27.68 0.30 -11.43
CA HIS A 177 29.07 -0.12 -11.23
C HIS A 177 30.12 1.00 -11.24
N LEU A 178 31.20 0.73 -10.49
CA LEU A 178 32.59 1.07 -10.83
C LEU A 178 32.86 1.04 -12.34
#